data_AF-A0A8X8AVZ8-F1
#
_entry.id   AF-A0A8X8AVZ8-F1
#
_cell.length_a   1.000
_cell.length_b   1.000
_cell.length_c   1.000
_cell.angle_alpha   90.00
_cell.angle_beta   90.00
_cell.angle_gamma   90.00
#
_symmetry.space_group_name_H-M   'P 1'
#
loop_
_entity.id
_entity.type
_entity.pdbx_description
1 polymer ?
#
loop_
_entity_poly.entity_id
_entity_poly.type
_entity_poly.pdbx_seq_one_letter_code
_entity_poly.pdbx_strand_id
1 'polypeptide(L)'
;MFVSSSSLGDLLQIPPPLPSSHSYLLLHPVPVIIHITEYHLGQLKAKIAKLRTQLLEPPKGSSGAGDGFEVTKFGHGRVALIGFPSVGKSTLLTMLTGTHSEAASYEFTTLTCIPGIIHYNDTKIQLLDLPGIIEGASEGKGRGRQVIAVSKSSDIVLMVLDASKSEGHRQILTKELEAVGLRLNKKPPRIYFKKKKTGGISFNSTLTLTHVDEKLCYQILHEYKIHNAEILFREDATVDDLIDVIEGNRKYMKCIYVYNKIDVIGIDDVDKLARQPNSVVISCNLKAGSLLFDLQRNMVLPFCLLWGYEGGIKWLDKHHMFYFLFPEQLNFDRLLAKMWEEMGLVRVYTKPQGQQPDFTDPVVLSTDRGGCMVEDFCNHIHRNLIKDVKYVLVWGTSARHHPQHCGLGHALHDEDMVQIVKRKEKEEGGRGRFKSHSTDPARISDREKKAPLKT
;
A
#
# COMPACT_ATOMS: atom_id res chain seq x y z
N MET A 1 105.20 -16.19 19.40
CA MET A 1 105.66 -14.92 18.80
C MET A 1 104.46 -14.31 18.11
N PHE A 2 103.88 -13.16 18.44
CA PHE A 2 104.16 -12.07 19.37
C PHE A 2 102.79 -11.57 19.90
N VAL A 3 102.77 -11.06 21.13
CA VAL A 3 101.63 -10.36 21.75
C VAL A 3 101.88 -8.85 21.66
N SER A 4 100.79 -8.08 21.75
CA SER A 4 100.62 -6.62 21.98
C SER A 4 100.19 -5.84 20.73
N SER A 5 99.25 -4.90 20.79
CA SER A 5 98.81 -4.07 21.92
C SER A 5 97.34 -3.63 21.81
N SER A 6 96.69 -3.65 22.97
CA SER A 6 95.49 -2.94 23.43
C SER A 6 95.28 -1.52 22.85
N SER A 7 94.02 -1.15 22.57
CA SER A 7 93.18 -0.29 23.45
C SER A 7 92.10 0.49 22.69
N LEU A 8 90.96 0.66 23.38
CA LEU A 8 89.91 1.67 23.22
C LEU A 8 88.80 1.44 22.18
N GLY A 9 87.60 1.13 22.69
CA GLY A 9 86.36 1.62 22.07
C GLY A 9 85.18 0.65 22.06
N ASP A 10 84.68 0.26 23.23
CA ASP A 10 83.28 -0.16 23.37
C ASP A 10 82.32 0.98 22.97
N LEU A 11 81.10 0.58 22.58
CA LEU A 11 79.90 1.38 22.28
C LEU A 11 79.83 2.08 20.91
N LEU A 12 79.13 1.43 19.96
CA LEU A 12 78.01 2.00 19.17
C LEU A 12 77.60 1.01 18.06
N GLN A 13 76.90 -0.08 18.43
CA GLN A 13 76.04 -0.77 17.47
C GLN A 13 74.73 0.02 17.39
N ILE A 14 74.57 0.74 16.29
CA ILE A 14 73.35 1.46 15.93
C ILE A 14 72.21 0.44 15.82
N PRO A 15 71.14 0.50 16.63
CA PRO A 15 69.97 -0.34 16.41
C PRO A 15 69.30 0.04 15.08
N PRO A 16 68.70 -0.91 14.34
CA PRO A 16 67.99 -0.59 13.11
C PRO A 16 66.89 0.44 13.39
N PRO A 17 66.58 1.34 12.43
CA PRO A 17 65.62 2.41 12.66
C PRO A 17 64.26 1.83 13.03
N LEU A 18 63.70 2.35 14.13
CA LEU A 18 62.32 2.11 14.55
C LEU A 18 61.37 2.36 13.37
N PRO A 19 60.41 1.47 13.08
CA PRO A 19 59.43 1.72 12.05
C PRO A 19 58.56 2.92 12.47
N SER A 20 58.33 3.81 11.50
CA SER A 20 57.47 4.97 11.63
C SER A 20 56.07 4.58 12.11
N SER A 21 55.47 5.48 12.88
CA SER A 21 54.22 5.37 13.64
C SER A 21 52.93 5.14 12.82
N HIS A 22 53.01 4.54 11.63
CA HIS A 22 51.85 4.25 10.78
C HIS A 22 51.60 2.76 10.48
N SER A 23 52.35 1.83 11.09
CA SER A 23 52.23 0.40 10.76
C SER A 23 51.54 -0.48 11.81
N TYR A 24 51.08 0.07 12.94
CA TYR A 24 50.49 -0.69 14.05
C TYR A 24 48.96 -0.91 13.99
N LEU A 25 48.28 -0.45 12.93
CA LEU A 25 46.81 -0.54 12.82
C LEU A 25 46.30 -1.80 12.07
N LEU A 26 47.18 -2.72 11.66
CA LEU A 26 46.78 -3.84 10.77
C LEU A 26 46.88 -5.25 11.37
N LEU A 27 47.11 -5.40 12.68
CA LEU A 27 47.13 -6.72 13.32
C LEU A 27 46.35 -6.68 14.64
N HIS A 28 45.16 -7.32 14.61
CA HIS A 28 44.13 -7.53 15.65
C HIS A 28 42.96 -6.51 15.73
N PRO A 29 41.70 -6.97 15.87
CA PRO A 29 40.94 -7.82 14.97
C PRO A 29 39.84 -6.98 14.27
N VAL A 30 39.79 -7.05 12.95
CA VAL A 30 38.75 -6.43 12.09
C VAL A 30 37.29 -6.66 12.56
N PRO A 31 36.89 -7.81 13.16
CA PRO A 31 35.51 -7.98 13.64
C PRO A 31 35.10 -7.09 14.83
N VAL A 32 36.01 -6.72 15.75
CA VAL A 32 35.61 -5.98 16.97
C VAL A 32 35.29 -4.52 16.67
N ILE A 33 36.01 -3.90 15.72
CA ILE A 33 35.72 -2.53 15.28
C ILE A 33 34.37 -2.49 14.54
N ILE A 34 34.11 -3.47 13.66
CA ILE A 34 32.83 -3.57 12.93
C ILE A 34 31.67 -3.72 13.92
N HIS A 35 31.75 -4.63 14.89
CA HIS A 35 30.69 -4.83 15.87
C HIS A 35 30.44 -3.58 16.74
N ILE A 36 31.48 -2.88 17.24
CA ILE A 36 31.29 -1.63 18.00
C ILE A 36 30.60 -0.56 17.13
N THR A 37 30.98 -0.47 15.84
CA THR A 37 30.33 0.46 14.92
C THR A 37 28.88 0.09 14.63
N GLU A 38 28.54 -1.20 14.53
CA GLU A 38 27.16 -1.67 14.31
C GLU A 38 26.26 -1.39 15.52
N TYR A 39 26.77 -1.60 16.74
CA TYR A 39 26.06 -1.25 17.97
C TYR A 39 25.74 0.24 18.05
N HIS A 40 26.74 1.10 17.82
CA HIS A 40 26.53 2.55 17.78
C HIS A 40 25.61 2.98 16.64
N LEU A 41 25.72 2.35 15.46
CA LEU A 41 24.86 2.62 14.32
C LEU A 41 23.39 2.29 14.63
N GLY A 42 23.12 1.17 15.31
CA GLY A 42 21.77 0.81 15.75
C GLY A 42 21.16 1.83 16.71
N GLN A 43 21.95 2.33 17.68
CA GLN A 43 21.50 3.41 18.57
C GLN A 43 21.20 4.70 17.80
N LEU A 44 22.07 5.09 16.86
CA LEU A 44 21.85 6.27 16.04
C LEU A 44 20.60 6.14 15.17
N LYS A 45 20.37 4.96 14.57
CA LYS A 45 19.15 4.66 13.80
C LYS A 45 17.89 4.80 14.67
N ALA A 46 17.89 4.20 15.86
CA ALA A 46 16.79 4.31 16.81
C ALA A 46 16.51 5.76 17.21
N LYS A 47 17.57 6.53 17.48
CA LYS A 47 17.47 7.95 17.84
C LYS A 47 16.90 8.80 16.70
N ILE A 48 17.37 8.58 15.46
CA ILE A 48 16.86 9.26 14.27
C ILE A 48 15.38 8.93 14.04
N ALA A 49 15.00 7.66 14.12
CA ALA A 49 13.62 7.22 13.92
C ALA A 49 12.66 7.85 14.95
N LYS A 50 13.06 7.83 16.23
CA LYS A 50 12.33 8.50 17.32
C LYS A 50 12.19 10.00 17.11
N LEU A 51 13.25 10.71 16.71
CA LEU A 51 13.20 12.15 16.43
C LEU A 51 12.30 12.46 15.23
N ARG A 52 12.35 11.65 14.17
CA ARG A 52 11.46 11.80 13.00
C ARG A 52 9.99 11.64 13.39
N THR A 53 9.67 10.63 14.19
CA THR A 53 8.29 10.43 14.67
C THR A 53 7.81 11.61 15.51
N GLN A 54 8.66 12.21 16.34
CA GLN A 54 8.31 13.42 17.11
C GLN A 54 8.07 14.66 16.23
N LEU A 55 8.71 14.77 15.06
CA LEU A 55 8.45 15.85 14.11
C LEU A 55 7.09 15.70 13.40
N LEU A 56 6.63 14.45 13.26
CA LEU A 56 5.36 14.12 12.61
C LEU A 56 4.17 14.19 13.56
N GLU A 57 4.35 13.83 14.84
CA GLU A 57 3.31 13.96 15.86
C GLU A 57 3.12 15.44 16.28
N PRO A 58 1.86 15.90 16.48
CA PRO A 58 1.64 17.22 17.06
C PRO A 58 2.21 17.29 18.49
N PRO A 59 2.70 18.45 18.95
CA PRO A 59 3.23 18.59 20.30
C PRO A 59 2.17 18.22 21.33
N LYS A 60 2.52 17.31 22.26
CA LYS A 60 1.65 16.86 23.35
C LYS A 60 1.23 18.08 24.19
N GLY A 61 -0.01 18.54 24.00
CA GLY A 61 -0.56 19.72 24.67
C GLY A 61 -1.54 20.53 23.82
N SER A 62 -1.53 20.40 22.49
CA SER A 62 -2.57 20.99 21.64
C SER A 62 -3.77 20.04 21.53
N SER A 63 -4.72 20.16 22.46
CA SER A 63 -6.04 19.53 22.38
C SER A 63 -6.99 20.21 21.37
N GLY A 64 -6.45 21.06 20.50
CA GLY A 64 -7.13 21.40 19.25
C GLY A 64 -6.73 20.36 18.24
N ALA A 65 -7.69 19.61 17.70
CA ALA A 65 -7.52 18.96 16.42
C ALA A 65 -7.05 20.04 15.44
N GLY A 66 -5.74 20.13 15.22
CA GLY A 66 -5.17 21.06 14.27
C GLY A 66 -5.89 20.79 12.96
N ASP A 67 -6.55 21.81 12.44
CA ASP A 67 -7.53 21.72 11.37
C ASP A 67 -7.03 20.74 10.32
N GLY A 68 -7.60 19.53 10.39
CA GLY A 68 -7.08 18.37 9.68
C GLY A 68 -7.36 18.66 8.24
N PHE A 69 -6.32 19.09 7.51
CA PHE A 69 -6.36 19.25 6.06
C PHE A 69 -6.41 17.87 5.40
N GLU A 70 -7.43 17.10 5.75
CA GLU A 70 -7.76 15.83 5.15
C GLU A 70 -8.61 16.15 3.93
N VAL A 71 -8.03 15.94 2.74
CA VAL A 71 -8.83 15.90 1.52
C VAL A 71 -9.95 14.90 1.78
N THR A 72 -11.20 15.31 1.58
CA THR A 72 -12.35 14.44 1.88
C THR A 72 -12.28 13.16 1.05
N LYS A 73 -12.67 12.04 1.66
CA LYS A 73 -12.65 10.74 0.98
C LYS A 73 -13.75 10.70 -0.04
N PHE A 74 -13.35 10.62 -1.30
CA PHE A 74 -14.26 10.51 -2.41
C PHE A 74 -14.02 9.18 -3.13
N GLY A 75 -15.10 8.45 -3.39
CA GLY A 75 -15.06 7.17 -4.09
C GLY A 75 -14.50 6.01 -3.26
N HIS A 76 -14.20 4.95 -3.99
CA HIS A 76 -13.89 3.61 -3.51
C HIS A 76 -12.39 3.36 -3.34
N GLY A 77 -11.53 4.08 -4.06
CA GLY A 77 -10.06 3.93 -3.98
C GLY A 77 -9.33 5.27 -3.92
N ARG A 78 -8.12 5.31 -3.36
CA ARG A 78 -7.25 6.48 -3.30
C ARG A 78 -5.83 6.15 -3.74
N VAL A 79 -5.33 6.91 -4.70
CA VAL A 79 -4.01 6.73 -5.31
C VAL A 79 -3.21 8.01 -5.15
N ALA A 80 -2.09 7.96 -4.47
CA ALA A 80 -1.19 9.12 -4.34
C ALA A 80 -0.16 9.13 -5.46
N LEU A 81 -0.10 10.19 -6.27
CA LEU A 81 0.95 10.40 -7.27
C LEU A 81 2.15 11.12 -6.64
N ILE A 82 3.33 10.52 -6.77
CA ILE A 82 4.58 11.02 -6.21
C ILE A 82 5.66 10.99 -7.28
N GLY A 83 6.41 12.07 -7.44
CA GLY A 83 7.49 12.14 -8.43
C GLY A 83 8.09 13.52 -8.48
N PHE A 84 9.32 13.62 -9.02
CA PHE A 84 10.01 14.89 -9.21
C PHE A 84 9.20 15.85 -10.11
N PRO A 85 9.38 17.17 -9.99
CA PRO A 85 8.90 18.10 -11.00
C PRO A 85 9.36 17.67 -12.40
N SER A 86 8.54 17.96 -13.41
CA SER A 86 8.90 17.73 -14.82
C SER A 86 9.06 16.26 -15.26
N VAL A 87 8.67 15.28 -14.43
CA VAL A 87 8.56 13.86 -14.84
C VAL A 87 7.25 13.55 -15.59
N GLY A 88 6.33 14.51 -15.67
CA GLY A 88 5.03 14.35 -16.35
C GLY A 88 3.87 13.91 -15.46
N LYS A 89 3.98 14.07 -14.13
CA LYS A 89 2.92 13.75 -13.15
C LYS A 89 1.58 14.45 -13.45
N SER A 90 1.61 15.75 -13.68
CA SER A 90 0.38 16.52 -13.98
C SER A 90 -0.21 16.12 -15.33
N THR A 91 0.64 15.88 -16.34
CA THR A 91 0.21 15.35 -17.64
C THR A 91 -0.45 13.98 -17.50
N LEU A 92 0.14 13.08 -16.70
CA LEU A 92 -0.43 11.76 -16.40
C LEU A 92 -1.80 11.88 -15.72
N LEU A 93 -1.93 12.77 -14.73
CA LEU A 93 -3.21 13.01 -14.08
C LEU A 93 -4.25 13.50 -15.08
N THR A 94 -3.94 14.52 -15.88
CA THR A 94 -4.86 15.07 -16.89
C THR A 94 -5.29 14.02 -17.90
N MET A 95 -4.37 13.16 -18.35
CA MET A 95 -4.68 12.09 -19.30
C MET A 95 -5.61 11.03 -18.68
N LEU A 96 -5.34 10.60 -17.44
CA LEU A 96 -6.16 9.59 -16.76
C LEU A 96 -7.56 10.12 -16.40
N THR A 97 -7.68 11.39 -16.03
CA THR A 97 -8.98 12.00 -15.69
C THR A 97 -9.79 12.38 -16.92
N GLY A 98 -9.14 12.90 -17.97
CA GLY A 98 -9.80 13.39 -19.18
C GLY A 98 -10.36 12.31 -20.09
N THR A 99 -9.88 11.06 -19.99
CA THR A 99 -10.40 9.92 -20.76
C THR A 99 -11.61 9.23 -20.11
N HIS A 100 -11.89 9.46 -18.82
CA HIS A 100 -12.85 8.63 -18.06
C HIS A 100 -13.95 9.35 -17.28
N SER A 101 -13.98 10.70 -17.12
CA SER A 101 -15.19 11.40 -16.62
C SER A 101 -15.11 12.92 -16.63
N GLU A 102 -16.28 13.58 -16.54
CA GLU A 102 -16.46 15.01 -16.38
C GLU A 102 -15.69 15.54 -15.16
N ALA A 103 -14.85 16.55 -15.39
CA ALA A 103 -14.12 17.24 -14.34
C ALA A 103 -15.12 17.85 -13.34
N ALA A 104 -15.29 17.21 -12.18
CA ALA A 104 -16.05 17.80 -11.09
C ALA A 104 -15.32 19.05 -10.59
N SER A 105 -15.82 20.21 -11.02
CA SER A 105 -15.39 21.54 -10.64
C SER A 105 -15.67 21.81 -9.16
N TYR A 106 -14.81 21.28 -8.30
CA TYR A 106 -14.69 21.76 -6.92
C TYR A 106 -13.55 22.77 -6.85
N GLU A 107 -13.83 23.99 -7.31
CA GLU A 107 -12.91 25.15 -7.33
C GLU A 107 -12.55 25.72 -5.94
N PHE A 108 -12.62 24.93 -4.87
CA PHE A 108 -12.26 25.37 -3.51
C PHE A 108 -11.34 24.40 -2.78
N THR A 109 -10.40 23.76 -3.48
CA THR A 109 -9.31 23.03 -2.80
C THR A 109 -8.13 23.96 -2.56
N THR A 110 -7.87 24.27 -1.29
CA THR A 110 -6.82 25.16 -0.83
C THR A 110 -5.43 24.50 -1.02
N LEU A 111 -4.79 24.79 -2.15
CA LEU A 111 -3.34 24.97 -2.33
C LEU A 111 -2.33 23.83 -2.05
N THR A 112 -2.68 22.54 -1.99
CA THR A 112 -1.62 21.50 -2.01
C THR A 112 -1.92 20.20 -2.74
N CYS A 113 -3.15 19.77 -3.01
CA CYS A 113 -3.39 18.50 -3.71
C CYS A 113 -4.51 18.65 -4.73
N ILE A 114 -4.27 18.27 -5.99
CA ILE A 114 -5.27 18.29 -7.05
C ILE A 114 -5.90 16.90 -7.10
N PRO A 115 -7.17 16.72 -6.69
CA PRO A 115 -7.86 15.45 -6.83
C PRO A 115 -8.33 15.28 -8.27
N GLY A 116 -7.96 14.17 -8.90
CA GLY A 116 -8.56 13.65 -10.11
C GLY A 116 -9.49 12.49 -9.78
N ILE A 117 -10.63 12.37 -10.44
CA ILE A 117 -11.52 11.21 -10.27
C ILE A 117 -11.51 10.43 -11.58
N ILE A 118 -11.29 9.12 -11.46
CA ILE A 118 -11.41 8.19 -12.58
C ILE A 118 -12.47 7.15 -12.26
N HIS A 119 -13.14 6.67 -13.31
CA HIS A 119 -14.10 5.58 -13.23
C HIS A 119 -13.49 4.36 -13.91
N TYR A 120 -13.29 3.28 -13.13
CA TYR A 120 -12.72 2.03 -13.64
C TYR A 120 -13.44 0.85 -12.98
N ASN A 121 -13.89 -0.13 -13.76
CA ASN A 121 -14.62 -1.32 -13.29
C ASN A 121 -15.79 -1.01 -12.35
N ASP A 122 -16.63 -0.02 -12.71
CA ASP A 122 -17.77 0.48 -11.90
C ASP A 122 -17.38 1.06 -10.54
N THR A 123 -16.10 1.43 -10.37
CA THR A 123 -15.61 2.07 -9.16
C THR A 123 -15.07 3.46 -9.41
N LYS A 124 -15.29 4.34 -8.43
CA LYS A 124 -14.72 5.69 -8.42
C LYS A 124 -13.38 5.64 -7.71
N ILE A 125 -12.30 6.00 -8.38
CA ILE A 125 -10.96 6.05 -7.79
C ILE A 125 -10.49 7.50 -7.78
N GLN A 126 -10.06 7.96 -6.61
CA GLN A 126 -9.53 9.29 -6.37
C GLN A 126 -8.01 9.28 -6.55
N LEU A 127 -7.53 9.92 -7.61
CA LEU A 127 -6.14 10.24 -7.85
C LEU A 127 -5.78 11.51 -7.09
N LEU A 128 -4.70 11.49 -6.33
CA LEU A 128 -4.26 12.60 -5.48
C LEU A 128 -2.88 13.03 -5.93
N ASP A 129 -2.78 14.24 -6.49
CA ASP A 129 -1.49 14.80 -6.84
C ASP A 129 -0.78 15.37 -5.61
N LEU A 130 0.40 14.86 -5.25
CA LEU A 130 1.19 15.31 -4.10
C LEU A 130 2.41 16.14 -4.53
N PRO A 131 2.26 17.46 -4.79
CA PRO A 131 3.39 18.36 -4.94
C PRO A 131 4.15 18.51 -3.62
N GLY A 132 5.48 18.42 -3.65
CA GLY A 132 6.32 18.93 -2.57
C GLY A 132 6.80 17.93 -1.51
N ILE A 133 6.68 16.61 -1.70
CA ILE A 133 7.35 15.62 -0.80
C ILE A 133 8.89 15.78 -0.84
N ILE A 134 9.43 16.42 -1.87
CA ILE A 134 10.80 16.21 -2.34
C ILE A 134 11.81 17.27 -1.86
N GLU A 135 11.36 18.45 -1.44
CA GLU A 135 12.28 19.57 -1.15
C GLU A 135 11.98 20.34 0.16
N GLY A 136 10.92 20.00 0.89
CA GLY A 136 10.53 20.82 2.07
C GLY A 136 9.75 20.11 3.17
N ALA A 137 9.57 18.79 3.10
CA ALA A 137 8.84 18.04 4.12
C ALA A 137 9.61 17.95 5.46
N SER A 138 10.95 17.99 5.41
CA SER A 138 11.80 17.93 6.60
C SER A 138 12.06 19.29 7.28
N GLU A 139 11.80 20.42 6.60
CA GLU A 139 12.08 21.77 7.12
C GLU A 139 11.07 22.26 8.19
N GLY A 140 10.07 21.46 8.56
CA GLY A 140 9.13 21.81 9.64
C GLY A 140 8.20 22.99 9.34
N LYS A 141 8.30 23.63 8.16
CA LYS A 141 7.30 24.58 7.67
C LYS A 141 6.02 23.79 7.40
N GLY A 142 4.92 24.14 8.08
CA GLY A 142 3.72 23.32 8.30
C GLY A 142 2.99 22.69 7.08
N ARG A 143 3.45 22.92 5.84
CA ARG A 143 2.89 22.39 4.60
C ARG A 143 3.30 20.93 4.33
N GLY A 144 4.48 20.49 4.78
CA GLY A 144 4.96 19.11 4.55
C GLY A 144 4.14 18.02 5.25
N ARG A 145 3.63 18.32 6.46
CA ARG A 145 2.79 17.39 7.24
C ARG A 145 1.48 17.02 6.53
N GLN A 146 0.92 17.95 5.76
CA GLN A 146 -0.34 17.74 5.04
C GLN A 146 -0.18 16.68 3.95
N VAL A 147 0.88 16.81 3.14
CA VAL A 147 1.20 15.88 2.05
C VAL A 147 1.48 14.46 2.56
N ILE A 148 2.10 14.37 3.74
CA ILE A 148 2.36 13.13 4.47
C ILE A 148 1.07 12.46 4.93
N ALA A 149 0.14 13.22 5.52
CA ALA A 149 -1.14 12.70 5.99
C ALA A 149 -1.96 12.13 4.82
N VAL A 150 -2.00 12.85 3.70
CA VAL A 150 -2.66 12.38 2.47
C VAL A 150 -2.01 11.09 1.97
N SER A 151 -0.68 11.02 1.91
CA SER A 151 0.04 9.80 1.52
C SER A 151 -0.29 8.60 2.42
N LYS A 152 -0.36 8.81 3.75
CA LYS A 152 -0.75 7.77 4.71
C LYS A 152 -2.20 7.34 4.57
N SER A 153 -3.08 8.18 4.01
CA SER A 153 -4.49 7.85 3.79
C SER A 153 -4.75 7.10 2.48
N SER A 154 -3.80 7.14 1.52
CA SER A 154 -3.93 6.45 0.22
C SER A 154 -3.74 4.95 0.34
N ASP A 155 -4.37 4.18 -0.58
CA ASP A 155 -4.26 2.72 -0.63
C ASP A 155 -2.98 2.31 -1.37
N ILE A 156 -2.71 2.98 -2.49
CA ILE A 156 -1.52 2.75 -3.30
C ILE A 156 -0.78 4.06 -3.59
N VAL A 157 0.53 3.94 -3.77
CA VAL A 157 1.39 5.03 -4.23
C VAL A 157 1.80 4.77 -5.68
N LEU A 158 1.61 5.77 -6.52
CA LEU A 158 2.08 5.80 -7.89
C LEU A 158 3.35 6.66 -7.94
N MET A 159 4.50 6.02 -8.04
CA MET A 159 5.80 6.71 -8.11
C MET A 159 6.16 6.95 -9.58
N VAL A 160 5.99 8.18 -10.06
CA VAL A 160 6.30 8.59 -11.43
C VAL A 160 7.78 8.98 -11.52
N LEU A 161 8.48 8.31 -12.43
CA LEU A 161 9.92 8.43 -12.67
C LEU A 161 10.16 8.75 -14.14
N ASP A 162 11.26 9.45 -14.43
CA ASP A 162 11.74 9.66 -15.79
C ASP A 162 12.61 8.49 -16.22
N ALA A 163 12.25 7.79 -17.29
CA ALA A 163 12.96 6.60 -17.76
C ALA A 163 14.45 6.84 -18.04
N SER A 164 14.83 8.07 -18.43
CA SER A 164 16.22 8.43 -18.74
C SER A 164 17.14 8.59 -17.51
N LYS A 165 16.60 8.85 -16.32
CA LYS A 165 17.36 9.21 -15.10
C LYS A 165 16.87 8.48 -13.84
N SER A 166 16.13 7.39 -14.03
CA SER A 166 15.19 6.87 -13.02
C SER A 166 15.81 6.30 -11.75
N GLU A 167 17.02 5.73 -11.79
CA GLU A 167 17.53 4.94 -10.67
C GLU A 167 17.90 5.78 -9.44
N GLY A 168 18.54 6.93 -9.63
CA GLY A 168 18.84 7.87 -8.54
C GLY A 168 17.59 8.51 -7.94
N HIS A 169 16.65 8.92 -8.79
CA HIS A 169 15.38 9.53 -8.36
C HIS A 169 14.53 8.58 -7.51
N ARG A 170 14.46 7.30 -7.92
CA ARG A 170 13.73 6.27 -7.17
C ARG A 170 14.27 6.12 -5.75
N GLN A 171 15.59 6.07 -5.59
CA GLN A 171 16.22 5.89 -4.28
C GLN A 171 15.94 7.07 -3.35
N ILE A 172 16.01 8.31 -3.86
CA ILE A 172 15.73 9.52 -3.08
C ILE A 172 14.27 9.53 -2.61
N LEU A 173 13.32 9.34 -3.53
CA LEU A 173 11.89 9.31 -3.19
C LEU A 173 11.55 8.19 -2.21
N THR A 174 12.15 7.00 -2.38
CA THR A 174 11.94 5.88 -1.46
C THR A 174 12.43 6.23 -0.06
N LYS A 175 13.61 6.84 0.08
CA LYS A 175 14.16 7.26 1.38
C LYS A 175 13.29 8.31 2.07
N GLU A 176 12.77 9.29 1.31
CA GLU A 176 11.87 10.31 1.85
C GLU A 176 10.56 9.68 2.35
N LEU A 177 9.95 8.78 1.57
CA LEU A 177 8.73 8.09 1.99
C LEU A 177 8.97 7.17 3.20
N GLU A 178 10.13 6.51 3.25
CA GLU A 178 10.52 5.69 4.41
C GLU A 178 10.77 6.53 5.66
N ALA A 179 11.32 7.74 5.53
CA ALA A 179 11.51 8.67 6.64
C ALA A 179 10.18 9.14 7.25
N VAL A 180 9.12 9.19 6.44
CA VAL A 180 7.76 9.54 6.85
C VAL A 180 7.01 8.38 7.54
N GLY A 181 7.58 7.17 7.48
CA GLY A 181 7.00 5.95 8.06
C GLY A 181 6.15 5.15 7.09
N LEU A 182 6.31 5.36 5.78
CA LEU A 182 5.75 4.49 4.75
C LEU A 182 6.74 3.36 4.42
N ARG A 183 6.23 2.16 4.19
CA ARG A 183 7.02 1.00 3.75
C ARG A 183 6.46 0.50 2.44
N LEU A 184 7.17 0.83 1.36
CA LEU A 184 6.72 0.56 -0.01
C LEU A 184 7.01 -0.90 -0.37
N ASN A 185 5.98 -1.63 -0.83
CA ASN A 185 6.09 -3.02 -1.33
C ASN A 185 6.70 -4.03 -0.32
N LYS A 186 6.68 -3.71 0.98
CA LYS A 186 7.15 -4.57 2.06
C LYS A 186 5.94 -5.15 2.82
N LYS A 187 6.11 -6.34 3.40
CA LYS A 187 5.14 -6.91 4.34
C LYS A 187 5.54 -6.53 5.76
N PRO A 188 4.59 -6.41 6.70
CA PRO A 188 4.91 -6.24 8.11
C PRO A 188 5.81 -7.38 8.60
N PRO A 189 6.91 -7.07 9.28
CA PRO A 189 7.85 -8.09 9.72
C PRO A 189 7.22 -8.96 10.82
N ARG A 190 7.54 -10.25 10.81
CA ARG A 190 7.02 -11.26 11.76
C ARG A 190 7.80 -11.26 13.06
N ILE A 191 7.80 -10.13 13.75
CA ILE A 191 8.39 -9.96 15.07
C ILE A 191 7.25 -9.79 16.07
N TYR A 192 7.17 -10.69 17.04
CA TYR A 192 6.25 -10.52 18.16
C TYR A 192 6.92 -9.62 19.20
N PHE A 193 6.29 -8.48 19.48
CA PHE A 193 6.78 -7.52 20.47
C PHE A 193 5.67 -7.19 21.47
N LYS A 194 5.97 -7.37 22.76
CA LYS A 194 5.03 -7.05 23.84
C LYS A 194 5.75 -6.38 25.00
N LYS A 195 5.35 -5.14 25.33
CA LYS A 195 5.85 -4.43 26.51
C LYS A 195 5.31 -5.11 27.79
N LYS A 196 6.20 -5.40 28.74
CA LYS A 196 5.89 -6.00 30.04
C LYS A 196 5.93 -4.93 31.13
N LYS A 197 5.29 -5.19 32.28
CA LYS A 197 5.37 -4.31 33.45
C LYS A 197 6.68 -4.51 34.23
N THR A 198 7.12 -5.76 34.35
CA THR A 198 8.31 -6.20 35.07
C THR A 198 8.93 -7.42 34.36
N GLY A 199 10.16 -7.82 34.75
CA GLY A 199 10.79 -9.04 34.27
C GLY A 199 11.90 -8.85 33.21
N GLY A 200 12.34 -7.62 32.97
CA GLY A 200 13.41 -7.33 32.01
C GLY A 200 13.00 -7.56 30.56
N ILE A 201 14.01 -7.62 29.68
CA ILE A 201 13.81 -7.90 28.26
C ILE A 201 14.04 -9.39 28.04
N SER A 202 13.05 -10.07 27.47
CA SER A 202 13.15 -11.46 27.01
C SER A 202 13.36 -11.45 25.51
N PHE A 203 14.45 -12.04 25.05
CA PHE A 203 14.78 -12.18 23.64
C PHE A 203 14.70 -13.65 23.23
N ASN A 204 13.86 -13.96 22.25
CA ASN A 204 13.73 -15.29 21.67
C ASN A 204 13.80 -15.19 20.14
N SER A 205 14.36 -16.20 19.47
CA SER A 205 14.34 -16.31 18.01
C SER A 205 14.07 -17.74 17.60
N THR A 206 13.24 -17.94 16.56
CA THR A 206 13.04 -19.26 15.94
C THR A 206 14.10 -19.58 14.89
N LEU A 207 14.85 -18.56 14.43
CA LEU A 207 15.85 -18.67 13.36
C LEU A 207 17.18 -18.06 13.80
N THR A 208 18.26 -18.42 13.11
CA THR A 208 19.54 -17.72 13.26
C THR A 208 19.45 -16.34 12.64
N LEU A 209 19.67 -15.31 13.45
CA LEU A 209 19.62 -13.92 13.01
C LEU A 209 20.99 -13.51 12.47
N THR A 210 21.03 -12.94 11.27
CA THR A 210 22.28 -12.48 10.65
C THR A 210 22.54 -11.00 10.84
N HIS A 211 21.47 -10.22 11.04
CA HIS A 211 21.52 -8.76 11.05
C HIS A 211 21.32 -8.14 12.43
N VAL A 212 20.87 -8.91 13.42
CA VAL A 212 20.47 -8.38 14.73
C VAL A 212 20.92 -9.32 15.85
N ASP A 213 21.68 -8.74 16.78
CA ASP A 213 22.09 -9.41 18.03
C ASP A 213 21.17 -9.04 19.19
N GLU A 214 21.15 -9.91 20.21
CA GLU A 214 20.49 -9.64 21.49
C GLU A 214 20.96 -8.31 22.10
N LYS A 215 22.28 -8.08 22.20
CA LYS A 215 22.86 -6.83 22.74
C LYS A 215 22.40 -5.58 21.99
N LEU A 216 22.28 -5.66 20.67
CA LEU A 216 21.81 -4.57 19.83
C LEU A 216 20.34 -4.24 20.13
N CYS A 217 19.50 -5.28 20.29
CA CYS A 217 18.10 -5.12 20.68
C CYS A 217 17.95 -4.42 22.03
N TYR A 218 18.76 -4.80 23.02
CA TYR A 218 18.78 -4.14 24.32
C TYR A 218 19.07 -2.64 24.20
N GLN A 219 20.09 -2.27 23.42
CA GLN A 219 20.45 -0.86 23.22
C GLN A 219 19.35 -0.06 22.53
N ILE A 220 18.74 -0.63 21.49
CA ILE A 220 17.61 -0.01 20.78
C ILE A 220 16.44 0.20 21.75
N LEU A 221 16.03 -0.84 22.49
CA LEU A 221 14.93 -0.73 23.45
C LEU A 221 15.21 0.29 24.56
N HIS A 222 16.44 0.36 25.04
CA HIS A 222 16.85 1.33 26.04
C HIS A 222 16.76 2.78 25.52
N GLU A 223 17.11 3.02 24.26
CA GLU A 223 16.91 4.33 23.61
C GLU A 223 15.42 4.72 23.56
N TYR A 224 14.53 3.76 23.34
CA TYR A 224 13.08 3.96 23.45
C TYR A 224 12.55 3.99 24.89
N LYS A 225 13.42 3.94 25.91
CA LYS A 225 13.07 3.89 27.35
C LYS A 225 12.20 2.68 27.72
N ILE A 226 12.40 1.55 27.03
CA ILE A 226 11.67 0.31 27.27
C ILE A 226 12.61 -0.66 27.99
N HIS A 227 12.38 -0.84 29.29
CA HIS A 227 13.21 -1.71 30.14
C HIS A 227 12.62 -3.12 30.33
N ASN A 228 11.34 -3.30 30.03
CA ASN A 228 10.63 -4.56 30.22
C ASN A 228 9.83 -4.91 28.95
N ALA A 229 10.25 -5.95 28.23
CA ALA A 229 9.60 -6.35 26.98
C ALA A 229 9.85 -7.83 26.66
N GLU A 230 9.01 -8.39 25.80
CA GLU A 230 9.23 -9.69 25.18
C GLU A 230 9.31 -9.49 23.68
N ILE A 231 10.42 -9.95 23.09
CA ILE A 231 10.65 -9.96 21.66
C ILE A 231 10.83 -11.42 21.23
N LEU A 232 10.06 -11.83 20.22
CA LEU A 232 10.24 -13.10 19.53
C LEU A 232 10.36 -12.86 18.02
N PHE A 233 11.53 -13.17 17.47
CA PHE A 233 11.78 -13.14 16.03
C PHE A 233 11.31 -14.45 15.39
N ARG A 234 10.44 -14.35 14.37
CA ARG A 234 9.99 -15.49 13.56
C ARG A 234 10.57 -15.50 12.15
N GLU A 235 11.41 -14.52 11.82
CA GLU A 235 12.11 -14.35 10.55
C GLU A 235 13.43 -13.61 10.78
N ASP A 236 14.34 -13.69 9.81
CA ASP A 236 15.62 -12.95 9.84
C ASP A 236 15.35 -11.47 9.54
N ALA A 237 15.26 -10.66 10.59
CA ALA A 237 14.85 -9.27 10.52
C ALA A 237 16.03 -8.32 10.71
N THR A 238 15.94 -7.16 10.08
CA THR A 238 16.96 -6.10 10.21
C THR A 238 16.69 -5.18 11.41
N VAL A 239 17.67 -4.33 11.72
CA VAL A 239 17.51 -3.27 12.74
C VAL A 239 16.33 -2.35 12.42
N ASP A 240 16.12 -2.05 11.15
CA ASP A 240 15.05 -1.13 10.73
C ASP A 240 13.67 -1.80 10.91
N ASP A 241 13.56 -3.10 10.69
CA ASP A 241 12.33 -3.87 10.92
C ASP A 241 11.97 -3.93 12.42
N LEU A 242 12.97 -4.09 13.29
CA LEU A 242 12.77 -4.04 14.74
C LEU A 242 12.28 -2.64 15.18
N ILE A 243 12.89 -1.58 14.65
CA ILE A 243 12.46 -0.20 14.90
C ILE A 243 11.01 0.01 14.46
N ASP A 244 10.64 -0.53 13.29
CA ASP A 244 9.28 -0.41 12.75
C ASP A 244 8.24 -1.07 13.66
N VAL A 245 8.57 -2.22 14.25
CA VAL A 245 7.71 -2.94 15.19
C VAL A 245 7.62 -2.24 16.54
N ILE A 246 8.71 -1.64 17.01
CA ILE A 246 8.73 -0.87 18.27
C ILE A 246 7.87 0.40 18.15
N GLU A 247 7.94 1.08 17.00
CA GLU A 247 7.16 2.30 16.77
C GLU A 247 5.69 2.03 16.48
N GLY A 248 5.36 0.96 15.74
CA GLY A 248 3.97 0.53 15.51
C GLY A 248 3.08 1.48 14.70
N ASN A 249 3.60 2.65 14.30
CA ASN A 249 2.89 3.67 13.52
C ASN A 249 3.25 3.67 12.02
N ARG A 250 3.90 2.59 11.56
CA ARG A 250 4.32 2.41 10.16
C ARG A 250 3.17 1.90 9.31
N LYS A 251 3.05 2.45 8.10
CA LYS A 251 2.08 1.97 7.10
C LYS A 251 2.80 1.22 5.98
N TYR A 252 2.41 -0.02 5.78
CA TYR A 252 2.88 -0.86 4.68
C TYR A 252 1.90 -0.70 3.53
N MET A 253 2.38 -0.32 2.35
CA MET A 253 1.52 -0.05 1.19
C MET A 253 2.18 -0.46 -0.10
N LYS A 254 1.35 -0.77 -1.10
CA LYS A 254 1.82 -1.09 -2.45
C LYS A 254 2.23 0.19 -3.18
N CYS A 255 3.30 0.07 -3.97
CA CYS A 255 3.84 1.15 -4.76
C CYS A 255 4.11 0.66 -6.18
N ILE A 256 3.51 1.33 -7.15
CA ILE A 256 3.74 1.07 -8.58
C ILE A 256 4.73 2.11 -9.09
N TYR A 257 5.81 1.66 -9.73
CA TYR A 257 6.82 2.51 -10.35
C TYR A 257 6.45 2.76 -11.81
N VAL A 258 6.16 4.02 -12.15
CA VAL A 258 5.75 4.42 -13.49
C VAL A 258 6.90 5.14 -14.17
N TYR A 259 7.53 4.49 -15.12
CA TYR A 259 8.63 5.03 -15.92
C TYR A 259 8.06 5.74 -17.14
N ASN A 260 8.01 7.07 -17.08
CA ASN A 260 7.53 7.93 -18.15
C ASN A 260 8.67 8.32 -19.11
N LYS A 261 8.31 8.86 -20.28
CA LYS A 261 9.23 9.31 -21.34
C LYS A 261 10.03 8.18 -21.98
N ILE A 262 9.38 7.02 -22.21
CA ILE A 262 10.02 5.89 -22.89
C ILE A 262 10.42 6.20 -24.34
N ASP A 263 9.88 7.27 -24.92
CA ASP A 263 10.27 7.81 -26.23
C ASP A 263 11.74 8.27 -26.30
N VAL A 264 12.39 8.50 -25.16
CA VAL A 264 13.78 9.00 -25.09
C VAL A 264 14.81 7.85 -25.01
N ILE A 265 14.39 6.64 -24.65
CA ILE A 265 15.28 5.50 -24.39
C ILE A 265 15.17 4.42 -25.46
N GLY A 266 16.22 3.61 -25.60
CA GLY A 266 16.23 2.48 -26.53
C GLY A 266 15.27 1.36 -26.10
N ILE A 267 14.79 0.57 -27.06
CA ILE A 267 13.80 -0.48 -26.82
C ILE A 267 14.28 -1.56 -25.84
N ASP A 268 15.58 -1.88 -25.84
CA ASP A 268 16.18 -2.83 -24.91
C ASP A 268 16.10 -2.32 -23.45
N ASP A 269 16.25 -1.01 -23.25
CA ASP A 269 16.15 -0.41 -21.92
C ASP A 269 14.70 -0.29 -21.47
N VAL A 270 13.77 -0.04 -22.41
CA VAL A 270 12.32 -0.11 -22.13
C VAL A 270 11.95 -1.51 -21.64
N ASP A 271 12.41 -2.56 -22.32
CA ASP A 271 12.13 -3.95 -21.95
C ASP A 271 12.74 -4.30 -20.58
N LYS A 272 14.00 -3.90 -20.31
CA LYS A 272 14.61 -4.05 -18.98
C LYS A 272 13.79 -3.38 -17.88
N LEU A 273 13.35 -2.14 -18.10
CA LEU A 273 12.53 -1.40 -17.13
C LEU A 273 11.17 -2.06 -16.93
N ALA A 274 10.54 -2.55 -18.01
CA ALA A 274 9.23 -3.16 -17.96
C ALA A 274 9.21 -4.56 -17.31
N ARG A 275 10.37 -5.23 -17.23
CA ARG A 275 10.55 -6.51 -16.52
C ARG A 275 10.80 -6.34 -15.02
N GLN A 276 11.07 -5.13 -14.54
CA GLN A 276 11.26 -4.90 -13.11
C GLN A 276 9.97 -5.18 -12.31
N PRO A 277 10.08 -5.64 -11.05
CA PRO A 277 8.91 -5.84 -10.22
C PRO A 277 8.19 -4.52 -9.97
N ASN A 278 6.86 -4.55 -9.99
CA ASN A 278 5.99 -3.40 -9.75
C ASN A 278 6.23 -2.20 -10.68
N SER A 279 6.88 -2.38 -11.83
CA SER A 279 7.10 -1.33 -12.82
C SER A 279 6.03 -1.30 -13.92
N VAL A 280 5.80 -0.12 -14.49
CA VAL A 280 5.03 0.12 -15.71
C VAL A 280 5.76 1.18 -16.52
N VAL A 281 5.88 0.97 -17.82
CA VAL A 281 6.49 1.92 -18.75
C VAL A 281 5.41 2.65 -19.54
N ILE A 282 5.46 3.97 -19.60
CA ILE A 282 4.47 4.82 -20.28
C ILE A 282 5.15 5.96 -21.07
N SER A 283 4.44 6.54 -22.02
CA SER A 283 4.80 7.85 -22.60
C SER A 283 3.57 8.74 -22.61
N CYS A 284 3.63 9.86 -21.87
CA CYS A 284 2.56 10.87 -21.87
C CYS A 284 2.67 11.88 -23.03
N ASN A 285 3.82 11.98 -23.70
CA ASN A 285 4.05 12.99 -24.75
C ASN A 285 3.57 12.52 -26.13
N LEU A 286 3.40 11.21 -26.32
CA LEU A 286 2.84 10.67 -27.55
C LEU A 286 1.31 10.83 -27.53
N LYS A 287 0.83 12.00 -27.96
CA LYS A 287 -0.46 12.07 -28.69
C LYS A 287 -0.26 11.44 -30.08
N ALA A 288 0.24 10.21 -30.14
CA ALA A 288 0.59 9.56 -31.40
C ALA A 288 -0.59 8.73 -31.90
N GLY A 289 -1.70 9.42 -32.19
CA GLY A 289 -2.46 9.04 -33.36
C GLY A 289 -1.66 9.46 -34.59
N SER A 290 -1.38 8.51 -35.49
CA SER A 290 -1.29 8.67 -36.95
C SER A 290 0.03 8.60 -37.76
N LEU A 291 1.26 8.70 -37.23
CA LEU A 291 2.41 8.84 -38.17
C LEU A 291 3.53 7.80 -38.12
N LEU A 292 3.79 7.11 -37.01
CA LEU A 292 4.86 6.10 -36.94
C LEU A 292 4.39 4.65 -37.08
N PHE A 293 3.08 4.40 -37.00
CA PHE A 293 2.51 3.05 -37.03
C PHE A 293 1.97 2.59 -38.40
N ASP A 294 1.68 3.50 -39.34
CA ASP A 294 1.26 3.10 -40.71
C ASP A 294 2.38 2.38 -41.49
N LEU A 295 3.65 2.56 -41.08
CA LEU A 295 4.79 1.84 -41.65
C LEU A 295 5.00 0.45 -41.03
N GLN A 296 4.68 0.24 -39.74
CA GLN A 296 4.82 -1.07 -39.09
C GLN A 296 3.59 -1.98 -39.26
N ARG A 297 2.37 -1.42 -39.37
CA ARG A 297 1.15 -2.22 -39.60
C ARG A 297 1.16 -2.90 -40.98
N ASN A 298 1.73 -2.24 -41.98
CA ASN A 298 1.89 -2.80 -43.34
C ASN A 298 3.03 -3.82 -43.48
N MET A 299 3.97 -3.92 -42.53
CA MET A 299 5.05 -4.91 -42.58
C MET A 299 4.85 -6.10 -41.64
N VAL A 300 4.24 -5.92 -40.46
CA VAL A 300 4.21 -6.95 -39.41
C VAL A 300 2.96 -7.85 -39.47
N LEU A 301 1.81 -7.32 -39.89
CA LEU A 301 0.60 -8.15 -40.06
C LEU A 301 0.72 -9.21 -41.19
N PRO A 302 1.34 -8.91 -42.35
CA PRO A 302 1.60 -9.95 -43.36
C PRO A 302 2.62 -10.98 -42.88
N PHE A 303 3.61 -10.57 -42.07
CA PHE A 303 4.66 -11.47 -41.57
C PHE A 303 4.16 -12.48 -40.54
N CYS A 304 3.25 -12.09 -39.63
CA CYS A 304 2.65 -13.02 -38.66
C CYS A 304 1.66 -14.00 -39.29
N LEU A 305 0.98 -13.62 -40.38
CA LEU A 305 0.06 -14.51 -41.10
C LEU A 305 0.78 -15.45 -42.09
N LEU A 306 1.93 -15.05 -42.65
CA LEU A 306 2.72 -15.91 -43.55
C LEU A 306 3.63 -16.92 -42.86
N TRP A 307 4.06 -16.69 -41.61
CA TRP A 307 5.02 -17.59 -40.93
C TRP A 307 4.38 -18.69 -40.07
N GLY A 308 3.06 -18.91 -40.23
CA GLY A 308 2.34 -20.04 -39.62
C GLY A 308 2.67 -21.40 -40.22
N TYR A 309 3.54 -21.47 -41.24
CA TYR A 309 3.99 -22.70 -41.85
C TYR A 309 5.52 -22.69 -41.98
N GLU A 310 6.14 -23.70 -41.36
CA GLU A 310 7.56 -24.08 -41.38
C GLU A 310 8.45 -23.63 -40.21
N GLY A 311 8.79 -24.63 -39.39
CA GLY A 311 10.18 -24.82 -38.95
C GLY A 311 10.61 -24.13 -37.64
N GLY A 312 10.30 -24.77 -36.52
CA GLY A 312 11.21 -24.88 -35.37
C GLY A 312 11.98 -23.63 -34.92
N ILE A 313 11.31 -22.70 -34.24
CA ILE A 313 11.95 -21.70 -33.38
C ILE A 313 11.37 -21.85 -31.98
N LYS A 314 12.26 -21.98 -30.97
CA LYS A 314 11.89 -22.07 -29.55
C LYS A 314 10.96 -20.92 -29.19
N TRP A 315 9.76 -21.27 -28.72
CA TRP A 315 8.79 -20.37 -28.14
C TRP A 315 9.43 -19.55 -27.01
N LEU A 316 9.79 -18.29 -27.27
CA LEU A 316 9.90 -17.28 -26.21
C LEU A 316 8.48 -16.97 -25.72
N ASP A 317 8.32 -16.88 -24.41
CA ASP A 317 7.06 -16.74 -23.69
C ASP A 317 6.04 -15.80 -24.35
N LYS A 318 4.89 -16.38 -24.73
CA LYS A 318 3.77 -15.73 -25.43
C LYS A 318 3.12 -14.54 -24.70
N HIS A 319 3.45 -14.29 -23.44
CA HIS A 319 2.86 -13.18 -22.68
C HIS A 319 3.55 -11.83 -22.92
N HIS A 320 4.75 -11.80 -23.53
CA HIS A 320 5.60 -10.60 -23.49
C HIS A 320 5.93 -9.92 -24.82
N MET A 321 5.44 -10.45 -25.95
CA MET A 321 5.47 -9.74 -27.25
C MET A 321 4.20 -8.90 -27.50
N PHE A 322 3.22 -8.94 -26.58
CA PHE A 322 2.00 -8.13 -26.64
C PHE A 322 2.20 -6.66 -26.24
N TYR A 323 3.45 -6.23 -25.99
CA TYR A 323 3.79 -4.89 -25.52
C TYR A 323 3.63 -3.79 -26.59
N PHE A 324 3.41 -4.15 -27.87
CA PHE A 324 3.49 -3.23 -29.00
C PHE A 324 2.30 -3.23 -29.97
N LEU A 325 1.27 -4.06 -29.74
CA LEU A 325 0.26 -4.37 -30.77
C LEU A 325 -1.10 -3.67 -30.64
N PHE A 326 -1.30 -2.75 -29.69
CA PHE A 326 -2.56 -1.99 -29.59
C PHE A 326 -2.38 -0.47 -29.69
N PRO A 327 -3.27 0.24 -30.41
CA PRO A 327 -2.90 1.41 -31.19
C PRO A 327 -3.33 2.77 -30.61
N GLU A 328 -3.91 2.89 -29.41
CA GLU A 328 -4.56 4.16 -29.03
C GLU A 328 -4.21 4.81 -27.69
N GLN A 329 -3.37 4.21 -26.84
CA GLN A 329 -2.86 4.86 -25.62
C GLN A 329 -1.71 4.01 -25.08
N LEU A 330 -0.44 4.42 -25.27
CA LEU A 330 0.70 3.61 -24.83
C LEU A 330 0.62 3.28 -23.32
N ASN A 331 0.22 2.04 -23.00
CA ASN A 331 0.22 1.41 -21.69
C ASN A 331 -0.61 2.05 -20.56
N PHE A 332 -1.53 2.99 -20.86
CA PHE A 332 -2.43 3.53 -19.83
C PHE A 332 -3.42 2.47 -19.32
N ASP A 333 -3.97 1.65 -20.21
CA ASP A 333 -4.84 0.52 -19.82
C ASP A 333 -4.12 -0.45 -18.89
N ARG A 334 -2.84 -0.72 -19.17
CA ARG A 334 -2.01 -1.57 -18.31
C ARG A 334 -1.73 -0.93 -16.96
N LEU A 335 -1.52 0.39 -16.94
CA LEU A 335 -1.35 1.12 -15.69
C LEU A 335 -2.64 1.03 -14.84
N LEU A 336 -3.80 1.27 -15.44
CA LEU A 336 -5.10 1.14 -14.78
C LEU A 336 -5.37 -0.28 -14.28
N ALA A 337 -5.13 -1.30 -15.11
CA ALA A 337 -5.29 -2.70 -14.73
C ALA A 337 -4.36 -3.09 -13.57
N LYS A 338 -3.09 -2.65 -13.60
CA LYS A 338 -2.14 -2.91 -12.51
C LYS A 338 -2.51 -2.16 -11.24
N MET A 339 -2.99 -0.93 -11.35
CA MET A 339 -3.52 -0.17 -10.21
C MET A 339 -4.70 -0.90 -9.58
N TRP A 340 -5.64 -1.39 -10.39
CA TRP A 340 -6.78 -2.18 -9.95
C TRP A 340 -6.36 -3.43 -9.18
N GLU A 341 -5.45 -4.22 -9.76
CA GLU A 341 -4.92 -5.44 -9.15
C GLU A 341 -4.22 -5.16 -7.81
N GLU A 342 -3.36 -4.13 -7.75
CA GLU A 342 -2.60 -3.80 -6.55
C GLU A 342 -3.44 -3.16 -5.44
N MET A 343 -4.56 -2.49 -5.77
CA MET A 343 -5.49 -1.98 -4.76
C MET A 343 -6.27 -3.11 -4.06
N GLY A 344 -6.39 -4.30 -4.69
CA GLY A 344 -7.07 -5.46 -4.10
C GLY A 344 -8.51 -5.16 -3.70
N LEU A 345 -9.21 -4.35 -4.50
CA LEU A 345 -10.60 -3.96 -4.24
C LEU A 345 -11.52 -5.15 -4.52
N VAL A 346 -12.48 -5.36 -3.62
CA VAL A 346 -13.49 -6.41 -3.72
C VAL A 346 -14.85 -5.74 -3.85
N ARG A 347 -15.47 -5.84 -5.03
CA ARG A 347 -16.81 -5.30 -5.29
C ARG A 347 -17.84 -6.33 -4.86
N VAL A 348 -18.78 -5.90 -4.03
CA VAL A 348 -19.88 -6.74 -3.57
C VAL A 348 -21.20 -6.05 -3.92
N TYR A 349 -22.05 -6.77 -4.65
CA TYR A 349 -23.32 -6.25 -5.13
C TYR A 349 -24.44 -6.56 -4.15
N THR A 350 -25.26 -5.55 -3.85
CA THR A 350 -26.39 -5.73 -2.93
C THR A 350 -27.58 -6.32 -3.69
N LYS A 351 -28.27 -7.29 -3.07
CA LYS A 351 -29.50 -7.88 -3.60
C LYS A 351 -30.63 -7.76 -2.59
N PRO A 352 -31.56 -6.81 -2.75
CA PRO A 352 -32.74 -6.71 -1.89
C PRO A 352 -33.65 -7.93 -2.01
N GLN A 353 -34.40 -8.23 -0.95
CA GLN A 353 -35.32 -9.38 -0.96
C GLN A 353 -36.45 -9.16 -1.96
N GLY A 354 -36.59 -10.08 -2.92
CA GLY A 354 -37.63 -10.03 -3.95
C GLY A 354 -37.31 -9.11 -5.13
N GLN A 355 -36.12 -8.49 -5.17
CA GLN A 355 -35.66 -7.65 -6.28
C GLN A 355 -34.44 -8.27 -6.96
N GLN A 356 -34.14 -7.76 -8.16
CA GLN A 356 -32.88 -8.06 -8.84
C GLN A 356 -31.71 -7.37 -8.13
N PRO A 357 -30.51 -7.95 -8.20
CA PRO A 357 -29.29 -7.31 -7.70
C PRO A 357 -29.03 -5.98 -8.41
N ASP A 358 -28.53 -4.99 -7.67
CA ASP A 358 -28.06 -3.74 -8.24
C ASP A 358 -26.59 -3.89 -8.62
N PHE A 359 -26.29 -3.77 -9.92
CA PHE A 359 -24.93 -3.83 -10.46
C PHE A 359 -24.30 -2.45 -10.69
N THR A 360 -25.05 -1.37 -10.44
CA THR A 360 -24.59 -0.01 -10.74
C THR A 360 -23.76 0.60 -9.62
N ASP A 361 -24.06 0.29 -8.36
CA ASP A 361 -23.37 0.84 -7.19
C ASP A 361 -22.89 -0.30 -6.26
N PRO A 362 -21.71 -0.91 -6.54
CA PRO A 362 -21.15 -1.94 -5.69
C PRO A 362 -20.64 -1.37 -4.35
N VAL A 363 -20.80 -2.15 -3.29
CA VAL A 363 -20.08 -1.89 -2.04
C VAL A 363 -18.65 -2.41 -2.21
N VAL A 364 -17.70 -1.48 -2.24
CA VAL A 364 -16.29 -1.83 -2.42
C VAL A 364 -15.59 -2.01 -1.08
N LEU A 365 -15.09 -3.22 -0.85
CA LEU A 365 -14.32 -3.64 0.32
C LEU A 365 -12.83 -3.77 -0.04
N SER A 366 -11.99 -3.77 0.98
CA SER A 366 -10.55 -4.03 0.84
C SER A 366 -10.00 -4.57 2.15
N THR A 367 -9.01 -5.45 2.06
CA THR A 367 -8.33 -6.03 3.23
C THR A 367 -7.73 -4.95 4.12
N ASP A 368 -7.28 -3.85 3.53
CA ASP A 368 -6.63 -2.75 4.24
C ASP A 368 -7.66 -1.75 4.85
N ARG A 369 -8.94 -1.86 4.46
CA ARG A 369 -10.03 -0.94 4.83
C ARG A 369 -11.12 -1.61 5.66
N GLY A 370 -10.70 -2.36 6.67
CA GLY A 370 -11.63 -3.02 7.59
C GLY A 370 -11.89 -4.47 7.25
N GLY A 371 -11.39 -4.99 6.13
CA GLY A 371 -11.52 -6.40 5.77
C GLY A 371 -12.53 -6.63 4.63
N CYS A 372 -12.59 -7.89 4.19
CA CYS A 372 -13.49 -8.35 3.14
C CYS A 372 -14.50 -9.36 3.68
N MET A 373 -14.88 -9.29 4.96
CA MET A 373 -15.85 -10.19 5.55
C MET A 373 -17.28 -9.66 5.39
N VAL A 374 -18.28 -10.55 5.55
CA VAL A 374 -19.69 -10.17 5.57
C VAL A 374 -20.00 -9.15 6.68
N GLU A 375 -19.28 -9.22 7.80
CA GLU A 375 -19.34 -8.22 8.87
C GLU A 375 -18.96 -6.81 8.37
N ASP A 376 -17.86 -6.73 7.64
CA ASP A 376 -17.31 -5.47 7.11
C ASP A 376 -18.24 -4.88 6.05
N PHE A 377 -18.83 -5.73 5.21
CA PHE A 377 -19.88 -5.36 4.27
C PHE A 377 -21.09 -4.73 4.98
N CYS A 378 -21.57 -5.35 6.05
CA CYS A 378 -22.69 -4.83 6.82
C CYS A 378 -22.37 -3.47 7.47
N ASN A 379 -21.16 -3.32 8.01
CA ASN A 379 -20.67 -2.07 8.59
C ASN A 379 -20.54 -0.94 7.56
N HIS A 380 -20.18 -1.27 6.32
CA HIS A 380 -20.12 -0.30 5.21
C HIS A 380 -21.50 0.22 4.81
N ILE A 381 -22.54 -0.62 4.85
CA ILE A 381 -23.91 -0.21 4.56
C ILE A 381 -24.45 0.65 5.71
N HIS A 382 -24.40 0.13 6.95
CA HIS A 382 -24.87 0.86 8.12
C HIS A 382 -24.33 0.25 9.42
N ARG A 383 -23.74 1.07 10.30
CA ARG A 383 -23.07 0.64 11.55
C ARG A 383 -23.93 -0.20 12.50
N ASN A 384 -25.25 0.00 12.51
CA ASN A 384 -26.16 -0.77 13.37
C ASN A 384 -26.76 -2.01 12.68
N LEU A 385 -26.49 -2.22 11.39
CA LEU A 385 -27.13 -3.28 10.61
C LEU A 385 -26.86 -4.68 11.18
N ILE A 386 -25.65 -4.91 11.70
CA ILE A 386 -25.22 -6.19 12.28
C ILE A 386 -26.18 -6.69 13.37
N LYS A 387 -26.73 -5.78 14.19
CA LYS A 387 -27.65 -6.13 15.29
C LYS A 387 -28.94 -6.79 14.77
N ASP A 388 -29.36 -6.37 13.59
CA ASP A 388 -30.63 -6.80 12.99
C ASP A 388 -30.44 -7.99 12.04
N VAL A 389 -29.19 -8.40 11.74
CA VAL A 389 -28.95 -9.53 10.82
C VAL A 389 -29.47 -10.84 11.42
N LYS A 390 -30.34 -11.52 10.68
CA LYS A 390 -30.78 -12.90 10.98
C LYS A 390 -29.83 -13.91 10.32
N TYR A 391 -29.62 -13.76 9.02
CA TYR A 391 -28.68 -14.53 8.22
C TYR A 391 -28.37 -13.78 6.93
N VAL A 392 -27.30 -14.19 6.26
CA VAL A 392 -26.86 -13.62 4.98
C VAL A 392 -26.84 -14.72 3.93
N LEU A 393 -27.32 -14.39 2.72
CA LEU A 393 -27.24 -15.25 1.56
C LEU A 393 -26.21 -14.67 0.59
N VAL A 394 -25.30 -15.52 0.12
CA VAL A 394 -24.23 -15.13 -0.81
C VAL A 394 -24.35 -15.96 -2.09
N TRP A 395 -24.19 -15.28 -3.23
CA TRP A 395 -24.00 -15.89 -4.54
C TRP A 395 -22.66 -15.40 -5.09
N GLY A 396 -21.81 -16.30 -5.54
CA GLY A 396 -20.54 -15.93 -6.19
C GLY A 396 -19.46 -16.96 -5.92
N THR A 397 -18.21 -16.59 -6.14
CA THR A 397 -17.07 -17.52 -6.07
C THR A 397 -16.67 -17.86 -4.63
N SER A 398 -17.06 -17.02 -3.65
CA SER A 398 -16.81 -17.32 -2.23
C SER A 398 -17.73 -18.41 -1.67
N ALA A 399 -18.89 -18.62 -2.29
CA ALA A 399 -19.87 -19.62 -1.87
C ALA A 399 -19.66 -20.95 -2.62
N ARG A 400 -19.75 -22.06 -1.89
CA ARG A 400 -19.70 -23.42 -2.45
C ARG A 400 -21.00 -23.84 -3.13
N HIS A 401 -22.11 -23.26 -2.72
CA HIS A 401 -23.44 -23.51 -3.27
C HIS A 401 -24.15 -22.18 -3.53
N HIS A 402 -24.99 -22.12 -4.57
CA HIS A 402 -25.65 -20.88 -4.98
C HIS A 402 -27.17 -20.94 -4.73
N PRO A 403 -27.74 -20.12 -3.82
CA PRO A 403 -27.07 -19.36 -2.74
C PRO A 403 -26.61 -20.23 -1.58
N GLN A 404 -25.62 -19.72 -0.83
CA GLN A 404 -25.18 -20.28 0.45
C GLN A 404 -25.57 -19.37 1.62
N HIS A 405 -26.01 -19.98 2.71
CA HIS A 405 -26.12 -19.30 4.00
C HIS A 405 -24.74 -19.09 4.61
N CYS A 406 -24.39 -17.83 4.83
CA CYS A 406 -23.09 -17.42 5.37
C CYS A 406 -23.27 -16.68 6.70
N GLY A 407 -22.29 -16.88 7.60
CA GLY A 407 -22.16 -16.09 8.83
C GLY A 407 -21.39 -14.79 8.59
N LEU A 408 -21.27 -13.97 9.64
CA LEU A 408 -20.56 -12.68 9.58
C LEU A 408 -19.06 -12.82 9.25
N GLY A 409 -18.43 -13.91 9.70
CA GLY A 409 -17.01 -14.19 9.44
C GLY A 409 -16.73 -14.84 8.07
N HIS A 410 -17.71 -14.90 7.17
CA HIS A 410 -17.50 -15.40 5.81
C HIS A 410 -16.74 -14.36 4.97
N ALA A 411 -15.66 -14.78 4.30
CA ALA A 411 -14.89 -13.92 3.41
C ALA A 411 -15.60 -13.78 2.06
N LEU A 412 -15.80 -12.55 1.62
CA LEU A 412 -16.39 -12.20 0.32
C LEU A 412 -15.29 -12.05 -0.73
N HIS A 413 -15.61 -12.43 -1.96
CA HIS A 413 -14.76 -12.29 -3.14
C HIS A 413 -15.33 -11.25 -4.10
N ASP A 414 -14.52 -10.80 -5.07
CA ASP A 414 -14.95 -9.83 -6.06
C ASP A 414 -16.15 -10.35 -6.86
N GLU A 415 -17.10 -9.46 -7.12
CA GLU A 415 -18.36 -9.70 -7.81
C GLU A 415 -19.37 -10.61 -7.08
N ASP A 416 -19.14 -10.90 -5.80
CA ASP A 416 -20.14 -11.59 -4.99
C ASP A 416 -21.43 -10.75 -4.86
N MET A 417 -22.58 -11.41 -4.93
CA MET A 417 -23.87 -10.82 -4.62
C MET A 417 -24.30 -11.22 -3.21
N VAL A 418 -24.75 -10.25 -2.41
CA VAL A 418 -25.11 -10.44 -1.01
C VAL A 418 -26.52 -9.95 -0.74
N GLN A 419 -27.34 -10.82 -0.14
CA GLN A 419 -28.66 -10.49 0.38
C GLN A 419 -28.67 -10.62 1.90
N ILE A 420 -28.95 -9.51 2.58
CA ILE A 420 -29.08 -9.45 4.04
C ILE A 420 -30.53 -9.68 4.43
N VAL A 421 -30.78 -10.68 5.27
CA VAL A 421 -32.12 -10.90 5.85
C VAL A 421 -32.12 -10.45 7.30
N LYS A 422 -32.98 -9.48 7.60
CA LYS A 422 -33.14 -8.93 8.96
C LYS A 422 -34.01 -9.84 9.83
N ARG A 423 -33.80 -9.81 11.15
CA ARG A 423 -34.68 -10.41 12.13
C ARG A 423 -36.00 -9.63 12.10
N LYS A 424 -37.12 -10.35 12.11
CA LYS A 424 -38.41 -9.70 12.38
C LYS A 424 -38.38 -9.27 13.84
N GLU A 425 -38.65 -8.00 14.11
CA GLU A 425 -38.94 -7.56 15.48
C GLU A 425 -40.09 -8.42 16.00
N LYS A 426 -39.89 -9.04 17.16
CA LYS A 426 -41.03 -9.54 17.93
C LYS A 426 -41.72 -8.28 18.42
N GLU A 427 -42.93 -8.00 17.93
CA GLU A 427 -43.84 -7.10 18.64
C GLU A 427 -44.00 -7.65 20.07
N GLU A 428 -43.32 -7.03 21.04
CA GLU A 428 -43.65 -7.19 22.45
C GLU A 428 -45.03 -6.55 22.67
N GLY A 429 -46.09 -7.31 22.41
CA GLY A 429 -47.46 -6.83 22.62
C GLY A 429 -48.59 -7.70 22.09
N GLY A 430 -48.33 -8.71 21.24
CA GLY A 430 -49.39 -9.55 20.69
C GLY A 430 -49.40 -10.95 21.29
N ARG A 431 -50.05 -11.15 22.45
CA ARG A 431 -50.52 -12.50 22.82
C ARG A 431 -51.40 -12.98 21.65
N GLY A 432 -50.92 -13.97 20.90
CA GLY A 432 -51.65 -14.58 19.81
C GLY A 432 -53.00 -15.11 20.31
N ARG A 433 -54.06 -14.33 20.12
CA ARG A 433 -55.43 -14.85 20.16
C ARG A 433 -55.65 -15.48 18.80
N PHE A 434 -55.51 -16.80 18.73
CA PHE A 434 -56.20 -17.57 17.70
C PHE A 434 -57.63 -17.05 17.63
N LYS A 435 -58.00 -16.38 16.54
CA LYS A 435 -59.41 -16.13 16.23
C LYS A 435 -59.99 -17.49 15.85
N SER A 436 -60.49 -18.21 16.84
CA SER A 436 -61.47 -19.25 16.59
C SER A 436 -62.67 -18.59 15.93
N HIS A 437 -62.88 -18.86 14.64
CA HIS A 437 -64.16 -18.57 14.02
C HIS A 437 -65.22 -19.42 14.75
N SER A 438 -66.07 -18.78 15.55
CA SER A 438 -67.30 -19.41 16.02
C SER A 438 -68.18 -19.67 14.80
N THR A 439 -68.69 -20.88 14.69
CA THR A 439 -69.64 -21.34 13.67
C THR A 439 -71.09 -21.11 14.10
N ASP A 440 -71.34 -20.13 14.98
CA ASP A 440 -72.70 -19.81 15.41
C ASP A 440 -73.34 -18.85 14.38
N PRO A 441 -74.58 -19.12 13.91
CA PRO A 441 -75.26 -18.25 12.98
C PRO A 441 -75.57 -16.89 13.64
N ALA A 442 -75.19 -15.80 12.97
CA ALA A 442 -75.37 -14.44 13.45
C ALA A 442 -76.85 -14.13 13.74
N ARG A 443 -77.14 -13.56 14.92
CA ARG A 443 -78.49 -13.12 15.28
C ARG A 443 -78.87 -11.90 14.44
N ILE A 444 -80.13 -11.87 13.99
CA ILE A 444 -80.70 -10.84 13.11
C ILE A 444 -80.62 -9.42 13.73
N SER A 445 -80.46 -9.33 15.06
CA SER A 445 -80.26 -8.08 15.80
C SER A 445 -78.96 -7.33 15.47
N ASP A 446 -77.94 -8.03 14.93
CA ASP A 446 -76.58 -7.49 14.82
C ASP A 446 -76.28 -6.95 13.40
N ARG A 447 -77.29 -6.85 12.54
CA ARG A 447 -77.15 -6.23 11.21
C ARG A 447 -77.35 -4.71 11.31
N GLU A 448 -76.25 -3.96 11.29
CA GLU A 448 -76.30 -2.51 11.08
C GLU A 448 -76.91 -2.17 9.70
N LYS A 449 -77.90 -1.27 9.69
CA LYS A 449 -78.51 -0.77 8.45
C LYS A 449 -77.53 0.15 7.72
N LYS A 450 -77.19 -0.19 6.47
CA LYS A 450 -76.41 0.69 5.59
C LYS A 450 -77.16 1.99 5.32
N ALA A 451 -76.44 3.11 5.38
CA ALA A 451 -76.98 4.43 5.08
C ALA A 451 -77.37 4.57 3.59
N PRO A 452 -78.42 5.33 3.26
CA PRO A 452 -78.87 5.50 1.88
C PRO A 452 -77.88 6.35 1.09
N LEU A 453 -77.64 5.93 -0.16
CA LEU A 453 -76.80 6.61 -1.13
C LEU A 453 -77.40 7.98 -1.44
N LYS A 454 -76.61 9.05 -1.26
CA LYS A 454 -76.99 10.40 -1.67
C LYS A 454 -76.95 10.47 -3.20
N THR A 455 -78.11 10.74 -3.79
CA THR A 455 -78.31 11.10 -5.20
C THR A 455 -77.78 12.49 -5.50
#